data_AF-A0A0F9C121-F1
#
_entry.id   AF-A0A0F9C121-F1
#
_cell.length_a   1.000
_cell.length_b   1.000
_cell.length_c   1.000
_cell.angle_alpha   90.00
_cell.angle_beta   90.00
_cell.angle_gamma   90.00
#
_symmetry.space_group_name_H-M   'P 1'
#
loop_
_entity.id
_entity.type
_entity.pdbx_description
1 polymer ?
#
loop_
_entity_poly.entity_id
_entity_poly.type
_entity_poly.pdbx_seq_one_letter_code
_entity_poly.pdbx_strand_id
1 'polypeptide(L)' 'GSPYQKKGTPDLLVVAHNGKPCFFEIKQPGKHPTKLQQHRLELLQKRKITAEVVHSWAEVSAVLAEVIHKT' A
#
# COMPACT_ATOMS: atom_id res chain seq x y z
N GLY A 1 -13.30 11.38 6.51
CA GLY A 1 -14.34 10.47 5.99
C GLY A 1 -15.06 11.15 4.86
N SER A 2 -14.69 10.88 3.61
CA SER A 2 -15.50 11.30 2.46
C SER A 2 -16.61 10.26 2.23
N PRO A 3 -17.71 10.57 1.51
CA PRO A 3 -18.74 9.59 1.15
C PRO A 3 -18.20 8.45 0.27
N TYR A 4 -17.00 8.62 -0.30
CA TYR A 4 -16.32 7.61 -1.12
C TYR A 4 -15.29 6.78 -0.32
N GLN A 5 -15.08 7.08 0.96
CA GLN A 5 -14.10 6.40 1.80
C GLN A 5 -14.70 5.13 2.41
N LYS A 6 -14.21 3.97 1.97
CA LYS A 6 -14.61 2.67 2.52
C LYS A 6 -13.65 2.21 3.61
N LYS A 7 -14.18 1.65 4.71
CA LYS A 7 -13.35 1.11 5.81
C LYS A 7 -12.41 0.03 5.29
N GLY A 8 -11.14 0.13 5.68
CA GLY A 8 -10.10 -0.82 5.30
C GLY A 8 -9.52 -0.62 3.89
N THR A 9 -9.94 0.41 3.15
CA THR A 9 -9.22 0.82 1.94
C THR A 9 -7.87 1.42 2.32
N PRO A 10 -6.76 1.00 1.67
CA PRO A 10 -5.45 1.61 1.89
C PRO A 10 -5.46 3.11 1.60
N ASP A 11 -4.60 3.87 2.26
CA ASP A 11 -4.59 5.33 2.21
C ASP A 11 -4.11 5.87 0.86
N LEU A 12 -3.16 5.19 0.21
CA LEU A 12 -2.63 5.59 -1.11
C LEU A 12 -2.78 4.48 -2.14
N LEU A 13 -3.01 4.92 -3.37
CA LEU A 13 -2.81 4.15 -4.60
C LEU A 13 -1.84 4.94 -5.49
N VAL A 14 -0.74 4.30 -5.86
CA VAL A 14 0.23 4.84 -6.83
C VAL A 14 0.35 3.85 -7.99
N VAL A 15 0.37 4.36 -9.21
CA VAL A 15 0.70 3.56 -10.38
C VAL A 15 2.18 3.75 -10.67
N ALA A 16 2.97 2.69 -10.54
CA ALA A 16 4.40 2.74 -10.85
C ALA A 16 4.63 3.02 -12.34
N HIS A 17 5.83 3.47 -12.72
CA HIS A 17 6.15 3.82 -14.12
C HIS A 17 5.95 2.65 -15.10
N ASN A 18 6.01 1.40 -14.64
CA ASN A 18 5.71 0.22 -15.44
C ASN A 18 4.22 -0.17 -15.46
N GLY A 19 3.32 0.72 -15.02
CA GLY A 19 1.88 0.52 -14.98
C GLY A 19 1.38 -0.36 -13.84
N LYS A 20 2.26 -0.91 -12.99
CA LYS A 20 1.86 -1.79 -11.88
C LYS A 20 1.24 -0.97 -10.73
N PRO A 21 0.05 -1.33 -10.23
CA PRO A 21 -0.55 -0.65 -9.09
C PRO A 21 0.16 -1.02 -7.79
N CYS A 22 0.41 -0.03 -6.95
CA CYS A 22 0.98 -0.16 -5.61
C CYS A 22 0.05 0.52 -4.60
N PHE A 23 -0.40 -0.22 -3.59
CA PHE A 23 -1.23 0.30 -2.50
C PHE A 23 -0.39 0.50 -1.25
N PHE A 24 -0.66 1.58 -0.50
CA PHE A 24 0.05 1.84 0.75
C PHE A 24 -0.92 2.19 1.86
N GLU A 25 -0.75 1.53 3.00
CA GLU A 25 -1.39 1.89 4.26
C GLU A 25 -0.39 2.71 5.08
N ILE A 26 -0.70 3.96 5.37
CA ILE A 26 0.21 4.87 6.09
C ILE A 26 -0.04 4.73 7.58
N LYS A 27 1.02 4.51 8.35
CA LYS A 27 0.98 4.50 9.81
C LYS A 27 2.07 5.37 10.41
N GLN A 28 1.78 6.01 11.54
CA GLN A 28 2.84 6.58 12.35
C GLN A 28 3.81 5.47 12.82
N PRO A 29 5.10 5.77 13.04
CA PRO A 29 6.05 4.80 13.59
C PRO A 29 5.49 4.15 14.87
N GLY A 30 5.59 2.82 14.97
CA GLY A 30 5.06 2.03 16.09
C GLY A 30 3.54 1.83 16.11
N LYS A 31 2.80 2.28 15.08
CA LYS A 31 1.39 1.94 14.88
C LYS A 31 1.23 0.83 13.85
N HIS A 32 0.16 0.04 14.02
CA HIS A 32 -0.14 -1.09 13.16
C HIS A 32 -1.48 -0.92 12.43
N PRO A 33 -1.66 -1.54 11.25
CA PRO A 33 -2.94 -1.61 10.58
C PRO A 33 -4.00 -2.29 11.45
N THR A 34 -5.26 -1.89 11.28
CA THR A 34 -6.39 -2.62 11.87
C THR A 34 -6.51 -4.01 11.24
N LYS A 35 -7.19 -4.96 11.90
CA LYS A 35 -7.41 -6.32 11.35
C LYS A 35 -8.03 -6.30 9.93
N LEU A 36 -8.93 -5.35 9.66
CA LEU A 36 -9.56 -5.22 8.35
C LEU A 36 -8.59 -4.69 7.28
N GLN A 37 -7.73 -3.72 7.63
CA GLN A 37 -6.67 -3.22 6.75
C GLN A 37 -5.65 -4.30 6.45
N GLN A 38 -5.19 -5.01 7.48
CA GLN A 38 -4.28 -6.14 7.36
C GLN A 38 -4.84 -7.21 6.40
N HIS A 39 -6.08 -7.64 6.61
CA HIS A 39 -6.76 -8.59 5.73
C HIS A 39 -6.85 -8.07 4.27
N ARG A 40 -7.09 -6.78 4.07
CA ARG A 40 -7.14 -6.17 2.73
C ARG A 40 -5.77 -6.21 2.05
N LEU A 41 -4.70 -5.85 2.76
CA LEU A 41 -3.33 -5.88 2.24
C LEU A 41 -2.95 -7.31 1.84
N GLU A 42 -3.23 -8.29 2.69
CA GLU A 42 -2.98 -9.72 2.40
C GLU A 42 -3.73 -10.22 1.15
N LEU A 43 -4.97 -9.78 0.94
CA LEU A 43 -5.73 -10.13 -0.27
C LEU A 43 -5.13 -9.52 -1.55
N LEU A 44 -4.58 -8.30 -1.47
CA LEU A 44 -3.89 -7.66 -2.59
C LEU A 44 -2.58 -8.40 -2.89
N GLN A 45 -1.78 -8.69 -1.86
CA GLN A 45 -0.53 -9.43 -1.98
C GLN A 45 -0.74 -10.85 -2.53
N LYS A 46 -1.80 -11.56 -2.09
CA LYS A 46 -2.19 -12.87 -2.66
C LYS A 46 -2.49 -12.83 -4.15
N ARG A 47 -2.91 -11.67 -4.67
CA ARG A 47 -3.15 -11.41 -6.10
C ARG A 47 -1.92 -10.87 -6.82
N LYS A 48 -0.75 -10.91 -6.18
CA LYS A 48 0.53 -10.39 -6.68
C LYS A 48 0.49 -8.88 -6.96
N ILE A 49 -0.36 -8.14 -6.25
CA ILE A 49 -0.41 -6.68 -6.27
C ILE A 49 0.44 -6.18 -5.10
N THR A 50 1.32 -5.21 -5.36
CA THR A 50 2.12 -4.57 -4.30
C THR A 50 1.21 -3.83 -3.34
N ALA A 51 1.26 -4.19 -2.06
CA ALA A 51 0.48 -3.55 -1.02
C ALA A 51 1.27 -3.59 0.31
N GLU A 52 1.70 -2.44 0.81
CA GLU A 52 2.62 -2.36 1.96
C GLU A 52 2.11 -1.40 3.05
N VAL A 53 2.51 -1.67 4.30
CA VAL A 53 2.41 -0.69 5.38
C VAL A 53 3.66 0.16 5.35
N VAL A 54 3.51 1.48 5.35
CA VAL A 54 4.62 2.43 5.31
C VAL A 54 4.48 3.49 6.38
N HIS A 55 5.63 4.01 6.81
CA HIS A 55 5.72 5.03 7.85
C HIS A 55 6.24 6.38 7.35
N SER A 56 6.66 6.45 6.09
CA SER A 56 7.21 7.65 5.47
C SER A 56 7.13 7.63 3.95
N TRP A 57 7.29 8.80 3.31
CA TRP A 57 7.45 8.88 1.85
C TRP A 57 8.72 8.20 1.36
N ALA A 58 9.79 8.15 2.16
CA ALA A 58 11.02 7.45 1.78
C ALA A 58 10.78 5.94 1.57
N GLU A 59 9.96 5.33 2.42
CA GLU A 59 9.56 3.92 2.26
C GLU A 59 8.70 3.71 1.02
N VAL A 60 7.75 4.63 0.74
CA VAL A 60 6.98 4.59 -0.51
C VAL A 60 7.91 4.62 -1.72
N SER A 61 8.88 5.54 -1.74
CA SER A 61 9.84 5.65 -2.83
C SER A 61 10.71 4.40 -2.98
N ALA A 62 11.15 3.80 -1.88
CA ALA A 62 11.94 2.56 -1.91
C ALA A 62 11.14 1.39 -2.52
N VAL A 63 9.88 1.20 -2.11
CA VAL A 63 9.01 0.15 -2.67
C VAL A 63 8.77 0.37 -4.16
N LEU A 64 8.53 1.63 -4.58
CA LEU A 64 8.34 1.95 -6.00
C LEU A 64 9.59 1.65 -6.82
N ALA A 65 10.78 1.95 -6.31
CA ALA A 65 12.04 1.61 -6.98
C ALA A 65 12.18 0.09 -7.17
N GLU A 66 11.89 -0.71 -6.14
CA GLU A 66 11.92 -2.18 -6.25
C GLU A 66 10.94 -2.73 -7.31
N VAL A 67 9.72 -2.18 -7.36
CA VAL A 67 8.68 -2.63 -8.30
C VAL A 67 9.08 -2.35 -9.76
N ILE A 68 9.83 -1.27 -9.99
CA ILE A 68 10.35 -0.90 -11.32
C ILE A 68 11.47 -1.85 -11.74
N HIS A 69 12.32 -2.29 -10.81
CA HIS A 69 13.49 -3.13 -11.10
C HIS A 69 13.23 -4.65 -11.08
N LYS A 70 12.09 -5.12 -10.56
CA LYS A 70 11.67 -6.52 -10.71
C LYS A 70 11.22 -6.79 -12.15
N THR A 71 12.17 -7.23 -12.98
CA THR A 71 11.99 -7.85 -14.31
C THR A 71 11.10 -9.08 -14.24
#